data_AF-A0A397DC47-F1
#
_entry.id   AF-A0A397DC47-F1
#
_cell.length_a   1.000
_cell.length_b   1.000
_cell.length_c   1.000
_cell.angle_alpha   90.00
_cell.angle_beta   90.00
_cell.angle_gamma   90.00
#
_symmetry.space_group_name_H-M   'P 1'
#
loop_
_entity.id
_entity.type
_entity.pdbx_description
1 polymer ?
#
loop_
_entity_poly.entity_id
_entity_poly.type
_entity_poly.pdbx_seq_one_letter_code
_entity_poly.pdbx_strand_id
1 'polypeptide(L)'
;MYASRGDEHVAARKEWFFRRLLSSDVRQRAASIQKIRVELLEMEPHVLDVHVPSLRRLARDAPLPDVRAGCLDILDELNTPHDAHDDTPVSYYMDAREIVDVTATHDPDVAAIFVKCFLQSGRVSHLTRMLAWHTPYLKVHHTCIRDRDGPLPLEWRNYIALMAASEYRCHYVSILHQHYFLINGGDATWLDGLDYVPSKLARLHSLNALLAHQPWLVTSDDVASL
;
A
#
# COMPACT_ATOMS: atom_id res chain seq x y z
N MET A 1 -6.08 -1.72 18.67
CA MET A 1 -7.16 -2.72 18.64
C MET A 1 -6.73 -3.76 17.62
N TYR A 2 -6.15 -4.87 18.07
CA TYR A 2 -5.60 -5.90 17.20
C TYR A 2 -6.76 -6.67 16.55
N ALA A 3 -6.77 -6.73 15.21
CA ALA A 3 -7.76 -7.50 14.47
C ALA A 3 -7.64 -8.99 14.88
N SER A 4 -8.79 -9.64 15.03
CA SER A 4 -8.87 -11.06 15.42
C SER A 4 -8.31 -11.94 14.30
N ARG A 5 -7.68 -13.07 14.66
CA ARG A 5 -7.04 -14.07 13.78
C ARG A 5 -7.90 -14.62 12.61
N GLY A 6 -9.19 -14.30 12.55
CA GLY A 6 -10.06 -14.59 11.40
C GLY A 6 -10.12 -13.48 10.33
N ASP A 7 -9.63 -12.27 10.63
CA ASP A 7 -9.68 -11.09 9.76
C ASP A 7 -8.56 -11.04 8.72
N GLU A 8 -7.49 -11.82 8.87
CA GLU A 8 -6.32 -11.76 7.98
C GLU A 8 -6.66 -12.22 6.56
N HIS A 9 -7.55 -13.21 6.43
CA HIS A 9 -8.13 -13.61 5.14
C HIS A 9 -9.14 -12.61 4.59
N VAL A 10 -9.83 -11.85 5.45
CA VAL A 10 -10.81 -10.83 5.04
C VAL A 10 -10.08 -9.58 4.55
N ALA A 11 -9.02 -9.14 5.22
CA ALA A 11 -8.20 -8.00 4.80
C ALA A 11 -7.52 -8.26 3.44
N ALA A 12 -6.98 -9.46 3.24
CA ALA A 12 -6.49 -9.89 1.93
C ALA A 12 -7.65 -9.89 0.90
N ARG A 13 -8.81 -10.49 1.19
CA ARG A 13 -9.96 -10.48 0.26
C ARG A 13 -10.49 -9.07 -0.06
N LYS A 14 -10.48 -8.14 0.90
CA LYS A 14 -10.92 -6.74 0.75
C LYS A 14 -10.16 -6.01 -0.35
N GLU A 15 -8.83 -6.13 -0.36
CA GLU A 15 -7.97 -5.41 -1.30
C GLU A 15 -7.90 -6.09 -2.66
N TRP A 16 -8.10 -7.41 -2.71
CA TRP A 16 -8.14 -8.15 -3.97
C TRP A 16 -9.36 -7.84 -4.82
N PHE A 17 -10.50 -7.50 -4.21
CA PHE A 17 -11.76 -7.25 -4.94
C PHE A 17 -11.61 -6.14 -6.01
N PHE A 18 -10.95 -5.04 -5.65
CA PHE A 18 -10.72 -3.88 -6.52
C PHE A 18 -9.45 -3.98 -7.38
N ARG A 19 -8.67 -5.07 -7.27
CA ARG A 19 -7.42 -5.26 -8.03
C ARG A 19 -7.63 -5.19 -9.55
N ARG A 20 -8.81 -5.57 -10.02
CA ARG A 20 -9.22 -5.50 -11.44
C ARG A 20 -9.31 -4.06 -12.00
N LEU A 21 -9.27 -3.04 -11.14
CA LEU A 21 -9.20 -1.63 -11.52
C LEU A 21 -7.75 -1.17 -11.79
N LEU A 22 -6.75 -1.97 -11.41
CA LEU A 22 -5.33 -1.62 -11.52
C LEU A 22 -4.76 -1.93 -12.91
N SER A 23 -5.55 -1.71 -13.96
CA SER A 23 -5.10 -1.83 -15.35
C SER A 23 -4.67 -0.47 -15.90
N SER A 24 -3.63 -0.45 -16.73
CA SER A 24 -3.25 0.74 -17.49
C SER A 24 -4.27 1.10 -18.58
N ASP A 25 -5.05 0.11 -19.07
CA ASP A 25 -6.05 0.30 -20.13
C ASP A 25 -7.39 0.82 -19.59
N VAL A 26 -7.80 2.00 -20.08
CA VAL A 26 -9.06 2.67 -19.74
C VAL A 26 -10.27 1.78 -20.05
N ARG A 27 -10.26 1.04 -21.17
CA ARG A 27 -11.39 0.20 -21.58
C ARG A 27 -11.57 -0.99 -20.66
N GLN A 28 -10.46 -1.62 -20.26
CA GLN A 28 -10.48 -2.69 -19.29
C GLN A 28 -10.98 -2.20 -17.93
N ARG A 29 -10.53 -1.02 -17.49
CA ARG A 29 -11.03 -0.41 -16.24
C ARG A 29 -12.53 -0.14 -16.31
N ALA A 30 -13.03 0.44 -17.41
CA ALA A 30 -14.47 0.68 -17.58
C ALA A 30 -15.29 -0.62 -17.49
N ALA A 31 -14.85 -1.68 -18.17
CA ALA A 31 -15.50 -2.99 -18.08
C ALA A 31 -15.44 -3.58 -16.65
N SER A 32 -14.31 -3.42 -15.97
CA SER A 32 -14.12 -3.84 -14.58
C SER A 32 -15.02 -3.06 -13.60
N ILE A 33 -15.18 -1.74 -13.79
CA ILE A 33 -16.08 -0.89 -12.99
C ILE A 33 -17.52 -1.39 -13.12
N GLN A 34 -17.98 -1.68 -14.35
CA GLN A 34 -19.33 -2.20 -14.57
C GLN A 34 -19.55 -3.57 -13.90
N LYS A 35 -18.56 -4.47 -13.95
CA LYS A 35 -18.64 -5.75 -13.23
C LYS A 35 -18.69 -5.56 -11.71
N ILE A 36 -17.83 -4.69 -11.18
CA ILE A 36 -17.82 -4.34 -9.74
C ILE A 36 -19.15 -3.76 -9.31
N ARG A 37 -19.73 -2.86 -10.11
CA ARG A 37 -21.04 -2.26 -9.85
C ARG A 37 -22.11 -3.33 -9.69
N VAL A 38 -22.24 -4.25 -10.65
CA VAL A 38 -23.23 -5.34 -10.59
C VAL A 38 -23.00 -6.22 -9.36
N GLU A 39 -21.76 -6.64 -9.11
CA GLU A 39 -21.43 -7.48 -7.96
C GLU A 39 -21.76 -6.80 -6.63
N LEU A 40 -21.46 -5.50 -6.48
CA LEU A 40 -21.75 -4.75 -5.25
C LEU A 40 -23.26 -4.53 -5.02
N LEU A 41 -24.04 -4.34 -6.08
CA LEU A 41 -25.50 -4.17 -5.98
C LEU A 41 -26.22 -5.48 -5.61
N GLU A 42 -25.64 -6.62 -5.99
CA GLU A 42 -26.18 -7.96 -5.67
C GLU A 42 -25.70 -8.49 -4.31
N MET A 43 -24.76 -7.83 -3.65
CA MET A 43 -24.21 -8.26 -2.36
C MET A 43 -25.17 -8.03 -1.19
N GLU A 44 -25.16 -8.97 -0.25
CA GLU A 44 -25.82 -8.79 1.04
C GLU A 44 -25.22 -7.61 1.82
N PRO A 45 -26.02 -6.86 2.62
CA PRO A 45 -25.57 -5.63 3.28
C PRO A 45 -24.31 -5.80 4.14
N HIS A 46 -24.20 -6.91 4.87
CA HIS A 46 -23.07 -7.20 5.75
C HIS A 46 -21.75 -7.45 4.99
N VAL A 47 -21.83 -7.96 3.75
CA VAL A 47 -20.66 -8.13 2.87
C VAL A 47 -20.31 -6.81 2.20
N LEU A 48 -21.34 -6.03 1.83
CA LEU A 48 -21.17 -4.72 1.22
C LEU A 48 -20.40 -3.76 2.15
N ASP A 49 -20.75 -3.72 3.44
CA ASP A 49 -20.11 -2.87 4.45
C ASP A 49 -18.58 -3.04 4.52
N VAL A 50 -18.09 -4.23 4.16
CA VAL A 50 -16.66 -4.55 4.13
C VAL A 50 -15.94 -3.84 2.96
N HIS A 51 -16.64 -3.59 1.86
CA HIS A 51 -16.08 -3.01 0.63
C HIS A 51 -16.29 -1.49 0.52
N VAL A 52 -17.33 -0.93 1.14
CA VAL A 52 -17.66 0.50 1.10
C VAL A 52 -16.48 1.43 1.46
N PRO A 53 -15.67 1.18 2.51
CA PRO A 53 -14.54 2.06 2.84
C PRO A 53 -13.49 2.13 1.73
N SER A 54 -13.20 0.99 1.10
CA SER A 54 -12.28 0.94 -0.04
C SER A 54 -12.85 1.68 -1.25
N LEU A 55 -14.16 1.56 -1.49
CA LEU A 55 -14.85 2.27 -2.57
C LEU A 55 -14.81 3.80 -2.36
N ARG A 56 -15.12 4.29 -1.15
CA ARG A 56 -15.00 5.71 -0.79
C ARG A 56 -13.59 6.25 -0.98
N ARG A 57 -12.59 5.50 -0.53
CA ARG A 57 -11.18 5.86 -0.72
C ARG A 57 -10.82 5.97 -2.21
N LEU A 58 -11.30 5.04 -3.06
CA LEU A 58 -11.04 5.08 -4.50
C LEU A 58 -11.74 6.25 -5.18
N ALA A 59 -12.98 6.55 -4.79
CA ALA A 59 -13.72 7.72 -5.27
C ALA A 59 -12.98 9.04 -4.99
N ARG A 60 -12.34 9.14 -3.81
CA ARG A 60 -11.62 10.35 -3.38
C ARG A 60 -10.18 10.43 -3.89
N ASP A 61 -9.36 9.43 -3.56
CA ASP A 61 -7.90 9.52 -3.61
C ASP A 61 -7.28 8.82 -4.84
N ALA A 62 -8.07 8.16 -5.71
CA ALA A 62 -7.48 7.51 -6.88
C ALA A 62 -6.91 8.57 -7.84
N PRO A 63 -5.67 8.43 -8.35
CA PRO A 63 -5.11 9.40 -9.30
C PRO A 63 -5.81 9.38 -10.65
N LEU A 64 -6.45 8.25 -11.01
CA LEU A 64 -7.16 8.05 -12.26
C LEU A 64 -8.59 8.61 -12.19
N PRO A 65 -8.95 9.61 -13.02
CA PRO A 65 -10.26 10.27 -12.94
C PRO A 65 -11.44 9.37 -13.29
N ASP A 66 -11.23 8.42 -14.21
CA ASP A 66 -12.24 7.43 -14.59
C ASP A 66 -12.57 6.45 -13.46
N VAL A 67 -11.57 6.06 -12.66
CA VAL A 67 -11.78 5.25 -11.45
C VAL A 67 -12.54 6.05 -10.40
N ARG A 68 -12.18 7.33 -10.19
CA ARG A 68 -12.90 8.20 -9.25
C ARG A 68 -14.38 8.33 -9.63
N ALA A 69 -14.65 8.72 -10.88
CA ALA A 69 -16.02 8.89 -11.38
C ALA A 69 -16.83 7.60 -11.27
N GLY A 70 -16.29 6.47 -11.73
CA GLY A 70 -16.99 5.20 -11.64
C GLY A 70 -17.25 4.73 -10.20
N CYS A 71 -16.35 5.01 -9.26
CA CYS A 71 -16.59 4.71 -7.84
C CYS A 71 -17.63 5.64 -7.21
N LEU A 72 -17.68 6.92 -7.60
CA LEU A 72 -18.70 7.88 -7.17
C LEU A 72 -20.10 7.43 -7.62
N ASP A 73 -20.25 7.09 -8.90
CA ASP A 73 -21.53 6.64 -9.45
C ASP A 73 -22.07 5.41 -8.69
N ILE A 74 -21.19 4.48 -8.31
CA ILE A 74 -21.57 3.30 -7.52
C ILE A 74 -22.01 3.70 -6.10
N LEU A 75 -21.31 4.63 -5.45
CA LEU A 75 -21.67 5.09 -4.10
C LEU A 75 -23.04 5.78 -4.08
N ASP A 76 -23.33 6.58 -5.11
CA ASP A 76 -24.61 7.27 -5.29
C ASP A 76 -25.75 6.26 -5.46
N GLU A 77 -25.54 5.22 -6.28
CA GLU A 77 -26.53 4.16 -6.46
C GLU A 77 -26.79 3.33 -5.21
N LEU A 78 -25.75 3.09 -4.40
CA LEU A 78 -25.87 2.41 -3.12
C LEU A 78 -26.52 3.27 -2.03
N ASN A 79 -26.86 4.54 -2.32
CA ASN A 79 -27.34 5.54 -1.35
C ASN A 79 -26.42 5.66 -0.12
N THR A 80 -25.13 5.39 -0.30
CA THR A 80 -24.16 5.51 0.78
C THR A 80 -23.64 6.95 0.82
N PRO A 81 -23.63 7.61 2.00
CA PRO A 81 -23.14 8.97 2.08
C PRO A 81 -21.68 9.03 1.62
N HIS A 82 -21.41 9.98 0.73
CA HIS A 82 -20.08 10.35 0.31
C HIS A 82 -19.55 11.43 1.25
N ASP A 83 -18.75 11.02 2.24
CA ASP A 83 -17.97 11.98 3.02
C ASP A 83 -16.84 12.50 2.13
N ALA A 84 -17.03 13.70 1.58
CA ALA A 84 -16.03 14.35 0.74
C ALA A 84 -14.74 14.69 1.50
N HIS A 85 -14.81 14.73 2.84
CA HIS A 85 -13.67 14.95 3.71
C HIS A 85 -13.54 13.78 4.68
N ASP A 86 -12.36 13.15 4.62
CA ASP A 86 -11.86 12.36 5.72
C ASP A 86 -11.03 13.31 6.56
N ASP A 87 -11.54 13.62 7.75
CA ASP A 87 -10.92 14.56 8.68
C ASP A 87 -9.56 14.06 9.19
N THR A 88 -9.16 12.83 8.84
CA THR A 88 -7.86 12.27 9.22
C THR A 88 -6.76 12.90 8.35
N PRO A 89 -5.86 13.71 8.95
CA PRO A 89 -4.76 14.28 8.19
C PRO A 89 -3.76 13.20 7.76
N VAL A 90 -3.14 13.40 6.60
CA VAL A 90 -2.05 12.55 6.07
C VAL A 90 -0.87 12.49 7.04
N SER A 91 -0.59 13.59 7.74
CA SER A 91 0.44 13.72 8.76
C SER A 91 0.04 14.78 9.76
N TYR A 92 0.28 14.53 11.06
CA TYR A 92 0.15 15.53 12.12
C TYR A 92 1.39 16.43 12.25
N TYR A 93 2.46 16.13 11.51
CA TYR A 93 3.76 16.80 11.61
C TYR A 93 4.10 17.68 10.40
N MET A 94 3.26 17.67 9.36
CA MET A 94 3.42 18.51 8.16
C MET A 94 2.22 19.42 8.01
N ASP A 95 2.41 20.62 7.46
CA ASP A 95 1.29 21.46 7.09
C ASP A 95 0.51 20.78 5.95
N ALA A 96 -0.83 20.86 5.98
CA ALA A 96 -1.68 20.33 4.93
C ALA A 96 -1.32 20.89 3.54
N ARG A 97 -0.75 22.10 3.46
CA ARG A 97 -0.29 22.75 2.24
C ARG A 97 1.00 22.13 1.67
N GLU A 98 1.81 21.51 2.52
CA GLU A 98 3.04 20.81 2.12
C GLU A 98 2.74 19.38 1.63
N ILE A 99 1.53 18.89 1.88
CA ILE A 99 1.11 17.56 1.45
C ILE A 99 0.53 17.68 0.04
N VAL A 100 1.19 17.02 -0.91
CA VAL A 100 0.73 17.03 -2.29
C VAL A 100 -0.58 16.23 -2.42
N ASP A 101 -1.59 16.88 -2.99
CA ASP A 101 -2.87 16.25 -3.32
C ASP A 101 -2.72 15.36 -4.55
N VAL A 102 -3.16 14.10 -4.43
CA VAL A 102 -3.07 13.09 -5.49
C VAL A 102 -3.84 13.50 -6.75
N THR A 103 -4.94 14.23 -6.59
CA THR A 103 -5.87 14.60 -7.67
C THR A 103 -5.59 15.96 -8.29
N ALA A 104 -5.01 16.88 -7.51
CA ALA A 104 -4.79 18.28 -7.89
C ALA A 104 -3.30 18.63 -8.16
N THR A 105 -2.42 17.64 -8.27
CA THR A 105 -1.00 17.86 -8.55
C THR A 105 -0.80 18.52 -9.93
N HIS A 106 -0.07 19.63 -9.98
CA HIS A 106 0.30 20.31 -11.23
C HIS A 106 1.60 19.80 -11.88
N ASP A 107 2.42 19.05 -11.13
CA ASP A 107 3.66 18.46 -11.63
C ASP A 107 3.37 17.13 -12.36
N PRO A 108 3.62 17.04 -13.68
CA PRO A 108 3.34 15.82 -14.45
C PRO A 108 4.19 14.62 -14.02
N ASP A 109 5.40 14.85 -13.50
CA ASP A 109 6.28 13.77 -13.06
C ASP A 109 5.76 13.12 -11.77
N VAL A 110 5.32 13.95 -10.82
CA VAL A 110 4.71 13.47 -9.56
C VAL A 110 3.41 12.75 -9.85
N ALA A 111 2.57 13.30 -10.74
CA ALA A 111 1.34 12.65 -11.18
C ALA A 111 1.61 11.26 -11.80
N ALA A 112 2.64 11.13 -12.64
CA ALA A 112 3.05 9.86 -13.22
C ALA A 112 3.50 8.84 -12.14
N ILE A 113 4.24 9.28 -11.13
CA ILE A 113 4.64 8.44 -9.99
C ILE A 113 3.42 7.98 -9.19
N PHE A 114 2.45 8.88 -8.94
CA PHE A 114 1.22 8.52 -8.23
C PHE A 114 0.39 7.50 -9.00
N VAL A 115 0.20 7.69 -10.31
CA VAL A 115 -0.46 6.70 -11.17
C VAL A 115 0.28 5.36 -11.12
N LYS A 116 1.61 5.36 -11.20
CA LYS A 116 2.41 4.14 -11.11
C LYS A 116 2.26 3.42 -9.76
N CYS A 117 2.39 4.14 -8.64
CA CYS A 117 2.15 3.62 -7.30
C CYS A 117 0.75 2.99 -7.17
N PHE A 118 -0.25 3.68 -7.72
CA PHE A 118 -1.63 3.22 -7.71
C PHE A 118 -1.80 1.94 -8.53
N LEU A 119 -1.28 1.87 -9.75
CA LEU A 119 -1.35 0.65 -10.57
C LEU A 119 -0.61 -0.54 -9.93
N GLN A 120 0.49 -0.29 -9.21
CA GLN A 120 1.24 -1.35 -8.53
C GLN A 120 0.55 -1.87 -7.27
N SER A 121 -0.12 -1.00 -6.50
CA SER A 121 -0.55 -1.33 -5.13
C SER A 121 -1.98 -0.95 -4.76
N GLY A 122 -2.74 -0.35 -5.67
CA GLY A 122 -4.11 0.12 -5.47
C GLY A 122 -4.28 1.34 -4.57
N ARG A 123 -3.18 1.95 -4.14
CA ARG A 123 -3.16 3.14 -3.28
C ARG A 123 -1.89 3.97 -3.49
N VAL A 124 -2.03 5.27 -3.26
CA VAL A 124 -0.90 6.17 -3.08
C VAL A 124 -0.72 6.36 -1.58
N SER A 125 0.40 5.92 -1.00
CA SER A 125 0.60 6.00 0.44
C SER A 125 0.77 7.44 0.93
N HIS A 126 0.36 7.71 2.18
CA HIS A 126 0.64 8.99 2.85
C HIS A 126 2.14 9.35 2.80
N LEU A 127 3.04 8.38 3.03
CA LEU A 127 4.49 8.60 2.86
C LEU A 127 4.84 9.09 1.44
N THR A 128 4.27 8.51 0.39
CA THR A 128 4.54 8.92 -0.99
C THR A 128 4.06 10.36 -1.23
N ARG A 129 2.89 10.73 -0.68
CA ARG A 129 2.34 12.10 -0.75
C ARG A 129 3.20 13.12 0.00
N MET A 130 3.77 12.74 1.14
CA MET A 130 4.71 13.57 1.90
C MET A 130 6.02 13.75 1.14
N LEU A 131 6.59 12.66 0.61
CA LEU A 131 7.84 12.73 -0.17
C LEU A 131 7.67 13.52 -1.48
N ALA A 132 6.46 13.58 -2.03
CA ALA A 132 6.15 14.33 -3.23
C ALA A 132 6.36 15.85 -3.08
N TRP A 133 6.36 16.39 -1.86
CA TRP A 133 6.77 17.77 -1.61
C TRP A 133 8.19 18.05 -2.12
N HIS A 134 9.05 17.04 -2.10
CA HIS A 134 10.40 17.08 -2.65
C HIS A 134 10.54 16.11 -3.83
N THR A 135 10.00 16.51 -5.00
CA THR A 135 9.98 15.71 -6.24
C THR A 135 11.32 15.01 -6.56
N PRO A 136 12.50 15.65 -6.48
CA PRO A 136 13.77 14.98 -6.78
C PRO A 136 14.06 13.80 -5.84
N TYR A 137 13.73 13.95 -4.55
CA TYR A 137 13.90 12.89 -3.56
C TYR A 137 12.90 11.75 -3.78
N LEU A 138 11.64 12.07 -4.08
CA LEU A 138 10.63 11.06 -4.41
C LEU A 138 11.06 10.17 -5.58
N LYS A 139 11.61 10.77 -6.65
CA LYS A 139 12.11 10.03 -7.83
C LYS A 139 13.19 9.02 -7.43
N VAL A 140 14.18 9.44 -6.64
CA VAL A 140 15.25 8.55 -6.17
C VAL A 140 14.68 7.44 -5.28
N HIS A 141 13.84 7.78 -4.30
CA HIS A 141 13.22 6.81 -3.40
C HIS A 141 12.41 5.74 -4.16
N HIS A 142 11.59 6.17 -5.13
CA HIS A 142 10.75 5.26 -5.92
C HIS A 142 11.59 4.30 -6.77
N THR A 143 12.65 4.81 -7.42
CA THR A 143 13.51 3.98 -8.27
C THR A 143 14.36 2.98 -7.48
N CYS A 144 14.87 3.34 -6.31
CA CYS A 144 15.76 2.46 -5.54
C CYS A 144 15.05 1.27 -4.90
N ILE A 145 13.82 1.47 -4.41
CA ILE A 145 13.13 0.46 -3.60
C ILE A 145 12.14 -0.36 -4.44
N ARG A 146 11.39 0.26 -5.36
CA ARG A 146 10.21 -0.36 -6.00
C ARG A 146 10.43 -0.82 -7.43
N ASP A 147 11.16 -0.05 -8.23
CA ASP A 147 11.10 -0.21 -9.70
C ASP A 147 12.29 -0.92 -10.34
N ARG A 148 13.43 -1.03 -9.65
CA ARG A 148 14.59 -1.69 -10.24
C ARG A 148 14.47 -3.20 -10.10
N ASP A 149 14.52 -3.91 -11.22
CA ASP A 149 14.91 -5.31 -11.24
C ASP A 149 16.22 -5.44 -10.47
N GLY A 150 16.22 -6.32 -9.49
CA GLY A 150 17.26 -6.40 -8.49
C GLY A 150 17.39 -7.83 -8.00
N PRO A 151 18.41 -8.11 -7.18
CA PRO A 151 18.80 -9.48 -6.85
C PRO A 151 17.75 -10.25 -6.04
N LEU A 152 16.80 -9.54 -5.42
CA LEU A 152 15.74 -10.13 -4.61
C LEU A 152 14.37 -9.91 -5.27
N PRO A 153 13.45 -10.89 -5.17
CA PRO A 153 12.03 -10.71 -5.50
C PRO A 153 11.39 -9.59 -4.68
N LEU A 154 10.30 -8.99 -5.18
CA LEU A 154 9.65 -7.84 -4.56
C LEU A 154 9.08 -8.18 -3.18
N GLU A 155 8.46 -9.34 -3.02
CA GLU A 155 7.94 -9.83 -1.76
C GLU A 155 9.06 -9.98 -0.71
N TRP A 156 10.23 -10.51 -1.07
CA TRP A 156 11.38 -10.58 -0.16
C TRP A 156 11.84 -9.20 0.28
N ARG A 157 11.91 -8.22 -0.63
CA ARG A 157 12.27 -6.83 -0.28
C ARG A 157 11.28 -6.20 0.67
N ASN A 158 9.98 -6.41 0.44
CA ASN A 158 8.94 -5.88 1.32
C ASN A 158 8.99 -6.54 2.70
N TYR A 159 9.26 -7.83 2.78
CA TYR A 159 9.43 -8.50 4.07
C TYR A 159 10.65 -7.98 4.84
N ILE A 160 11.78 -7.75 4.16
CA ILE A 160 12.98 -7.14 4.78
C ILE A 160 12.65 -5.74 5.29
N ALA A 161 11.94 -4.92 4.52
CA ALA A 161 11.51 -3.59 4.95
C ALA A 161 10.55 -3.64 6.15
N LEU A 162 9.63 -4.62 6.18
CA LEU A 162 8.77 -4.90 7.33
C LEU A 162 9.59 -5.28 8.58
N MET A 163 10.58 -6.17 8.43
CA MET A 163 11.49 -6.56 9.52
C MET A 163 12.25 -5.34 10.08
N ALA A 164 12.82 -4.51 9.22
CA ALA A 164 13.51 -3.29 9.61
C ALA A 164 12.60 -2.29 10.32
N ALA A 165 11.38 -2.07 9.82
CA ALA A 165 10.40 -1.18 10.46
C ALA A 165 9.95 -1.67 11.83
N SER A 166 9.95 -2.99 12.03
CA SER A 166 9.50 -3.63 13.27
C SER A 166 10.48 -3.43 14.42
N GLU A 167 11.78 -3.30 14.16
CA GLU A 167 12.80 -2.99 15.19
C GLU A 167 12.48 -1.67 15.91
N TYR A 168 11.99 -0.67 15.17
CA TYR A 168 11.59 0.63 15.74
C TYR A 168 10.11 0.71 16.10
N ARG A 169 9.37 -0.41 16.01
CA ARG A 169 7.91 -0.45 16.22
C ARG A 169 7.16 0.56 15.36
N CYS A 170 7.63 0.80 14.13
CA CYS A 170 7.07 1.78 13.21
C CYS A 170 5.80 1.22 12.55
N HIS A 171 4.68 1.30 13.25
CA HIS A 171 3.41 0.70 12.84
C HIS A 171 2.97 1.07 11.41
N TYR A 172 3.14 2.34 11.03
CA TYR A 172 2.77 2.83 9.71
C TYR A 172 3.54 2.10 8.59
N VAL A 173 4.87 2.03 8.71
CA VAL A 173 5.73 1.41 7.70
C VAL A 173 5.54 -0.11 7.70
N SER A 174 5.33 -0.73 8.88
CA SER A 174 5.01 -2.16 8.99
C SER A 174 3.73 -2.52 8.22
N ILE A 175 2.61 -1.82 8.46
CA ILE A 175 1.35 -2.06 7.72
C ILE A 175 1.55 -1.83 6.22
N LEU A 176 2.30 -0.79 5.85
CA LEU A 176 2.54 -0.45 4.46
C LEU A 176 3.30 -1.55 3.73
N HIS A 177 4.34 -2.12 4.33
CA HIS A 177 5.11 -3.20 3.71
C HIS A 177 4.45 -4.57 3.82
N GLN A 178 3.64 -4.83 4.86
CA GLN A 178 2.78 -6.00 4.91
C GLN A 178 1.81 -6.04 3.71
N HIS A 179 1.21 -4.89 3.39
CA HIS A 179 0.39 -4.75 2.19
C HIS A 179 1.15 -5.05 0.90
N TYR A 180 2.29 -4.37 0.71
CA TYR A 180 3.07 -4.56 -0.51
C TYR A 180 3.61 -5.99 -0.64
N PHE A 181 3.94 -6.64 0.47
CA PHE A 181 4.32 -8.05 0.49
C PHE A 181 3.21 -8.94 -0.06
N LEU A 182 1.98 -8.78 0.44
CA LEU A 182 0.83 -9.59 0.01
C LEU A 182 0.43 -9.32 -1.46
N ILE A 183 0.42 -8.06 -1.90
CA ILE A 183 0.11 -7.72 -3.30
C ILE A 183 1.11 -8.35 -4.28
N ASN A 184 2.38 -8.41 -3.88
CA ASN A 184 3.46 -8.99 -4.67
C ASN A 184 3.52 -10.52 -4.59
N GLY A 185 2.53 -11.18 -3.97
CA GLY A 185 2.42 -12.63 -3.94
C GLY A 185 3.20 -13.30 -2.80
N GLY A 186 3.56 -12.53 -1.77
CA GLY A 186 4.15 -13.07 -0.54
C GLY A 186 3.22 -14.03 0.19
N ASP A 187 3.81 -15.05 0.79
CA ASP A 187 3.09 -16.04 1.62
C ASP A 187 2.65 -15.41 2.94
N ALA A 188 1.34 -15.33 3.17
CA ALA A 188 0.76 -14.72 4.36
C ALA A 188 1.25 -15.35 5.67
N THR A 189 1.64 -16.62 5.67
CA THR A 189 2.16 -17.31 6.87
C THR A 189 3.46 -16.68 7.41
N TRP A 190 4.23 -15.97 6.57
CA TRP A 190 5.44 -15.28 7.02
C TRP A 190 5.15 -14.14 8.00
N LEU A 191 3.90 -13.66 8.00
CA LEU A 191 3.44 -12.58 8.88
C LEU A 191 3.13 -13.08 10.30
N ASP A 192 3.05 -14.41 10.51
CA ASP A 192 2.83 -15.02 11.82
C ASP A 192 4.07 -14.94 12.73
N GLY A 193 5.25 -14.65 12.18
CA GLY A 193 6.48 -14.46 12.94
C GLY A 193 7.72 -14.96 12.19
N LEU A 194 8.90 -14.69 12.76
CA LEU A 194 10.19 -15.05 12.14
C LEU A 194 10.38 -16.57 11.99
N ASP A 195 9.68 -17.38 12.79
CA ASP A 195 9.72 -18.84 12.72
C ASP A 195 9.10 -19.41 11.42
N TYR A 196 8.26 -18.62 10.74
CA TYR A 196 7.54 -19.01 9.53
C TYR A 196 8.24 -18.55 8.24
N VAL A 197 9.39 -17.89 8.37
CA VAL A 197 10.14 -17.30 7.25
C VAL A 197 11.29 -18.21 6.85
N PRO A 198 11.72 -18.25 5.57
CA PRO A 198 12.93 -18.94 5.17
C PRO A 198 14.13 -18.58 6.06
N SER A 199 14.90 -19.59 6.46
CA SER A 199 16.06 -19.44 7.36
C SER A 199 17.04 -18.36 6.89
N LYS A 200 17.19 -18.18 5.58
CA LYS A 200 18.01 -17.12 4.97
C LYS A 200 17.57 -15.70 5.38
N LEU A 201 16.27 -15.45 5.46
CA LEU A 201 15.74 -14.16 5.92
C LEU A 201 15.75 -14.07 7.44
N ALA A 202 15.45 -15.16 8.16
CA ALA A 202 15.51 -15.18 9.62
C ALA A 202 16.91 -14.82 10.15
N ARG A 203 17.97 -15.26 9.47
CA ARG A 203 19.37 -14.90 9.79
C ARG A 203 19.66 -13.39 9.69
N LEU A 204 18.91 -12.65 8.85
CA LEU A 204 19.07 -11.19 8.75
C LEU A 204 18.60 -10.46 10.01
N HIS A 205 17.75 -11.06 10.85
CA HIS A 205 17.19 -10.38 12.02
C HIS A 205 18.28 -9.88 12.99
N SER A 206 19.26 -10.72 13.32
CA SER A 206 20.36 -10.33 14.22
C SER A 206 21.17 -9.16 13.67
N LEU A 207 21.50 -9.20 12.37
CA LEU A 207 22.20 -8.10 11.71
C LEU A 207 21.34 -6.84 11.63
N ASN A 208 20.04 -6.98 11.35
CA ASN A 208 19.09 -5.88 11.31
C ASN A 208 19.00 -5.15 12.66
N ALA A 209 18.93 -5.89 13.77
CA ALA A 209 18.94 -5.31 15.11
C ALA A 209 20.24 -4.55 15.42
N LEU A 210 21.40 -5.08 15.01
CA LEU A 210 22.68 -4.38 15.12
C LEU A 210 22.69 -3.09 14.29
N LEU A 211 22.29 -3.16 13.02
CA LEU A 211 22.22 -1.99 12.14
C LEU A 211 21.27 -0.91 12.70
N ALA A 212 20.16 -1.32 13.29
CA ALA A 212 19.15 -0.41 13.82
C ALA A 212 19.61 0.33 15.09
N HIS A 213 20.30 -0.36 15.99
CA HIS A 213 20.57 0.17 17.33
C HIS A 213 22.05 0.51 17.58
N GLN A 214 22.97 -0.30 17.04
CA GLN A 214 24.41 -0.20 17.30
C GLN A 214 25.23 -0.56 16.04
N PRO A 215 25.08 0.19 14.93
CA PRO A 215 25.67 -0.18 13.64
C PRO A 215 27.21 -0.26 13.66
N TRP A 216 27.87 0.43 14.60
CA TRP A 216 29.32 0.37 14.79
C TRP A 216 29.84 -0.96 15.36
N LEU A 217 28.96 -1.86 15.83
CA LEU A 217 29.32 -3.20 16.30
C LEU A 217 29.33 -4.26 15.19
N VAL A 218 28.88 -3.93 13.98
CA VAL A 218 28.83 -4.89 12.87
C VAL A 218 30.24 -5.33 12.50
N THR A 219 30.47 -6.63 12.49
CA THR A 219 31.74 -7.27 12.16
C THR A 219 31.67 -8.05 10.84
N SER A 220 32.83 -8.50 10.34
CA SER A 220 32.88 -9.40 9.18
C SER A 220 32.20 -10.74 9.44
N ASP A 221 32.17 -11.20 10.70
CA ASP A 221 31.60 -12.47 11.09
C ASP A 221 30.07 -12.43 10.96
N ASP A 222 29.45 -11.30 11.31
CA ASP A 222 28.01 -11.08 11.12
C ASP A 222 27.63 -11.24 9.64
N VAL A 223 28.43 -10.67 8.73
CA VAL A 223 28.22 -10.78 7.28
C VAL A 223 28.48 -12.19 6.77
N ALA A 224 29.53 -12.87 7.26
CA ALA A 224 29.84 -14.26 6.91
C ALA A 224 28.76 -15.24 7.39
N SER A 225 28.04 -14.86 8.46
CA SER A 225 26.96 -15.64 9.07
C SER A 225 25.58 -15.44 8.43
N LEU A 226 25.48 -14.78 7.27
CA LEU A 226 24.24 -14.64 6.48
C LEU A 226 23.97 -15.79 5.50
#